data_AF-A0A427AIJ4-F1
#
_entry.id   AF-A0A427AIJ4-F1
#
_cell.length_a   1.000
_cell.length_b   1.000
_cell.length_c   1.000
_cell.angle_alpha   90.00
_cell.angle_beta   90.00
_cell.angle_gamma   90.00
#
_symmetry.space_group_name_H-M   'P 1'
#
loop_
_entity.id
_entity.type
_entity.pdbx_description
1 polymer ?
#
loop_
_entity_poly.entity_id
_entity_poly.type
_entity_poly.pdbx_seq_one_letter_code
_entity_poly.pdbx_strand_id
1 'polypeptide(L)'
;MATAGSRWGIVMSRNAGFSDQVVELDFLYPSEGIHRRWDNGYRITCMGATWDQAALILSVPKRKPGDETQETLRTSAFPSAHVKDKWAKNLYLASICYGRTVS
;
A
#
# COMPACT_ATOMS: atom_id res chain seq x y z
N MET A 1 9.67 9.80 3.85
CA MET A 1 10.60 8.95 3.06
C MET A 1 10.08 8.92 1.63
N ALA A 2 10.83 9.13 0.55
CA ALA A 2 12.15 9.70 0.33
C ALA A 2 11.94 10.97 -0.53
N THR A 3 12.27 12.15 -0.03
CA THR A 3 12.10 13.43 -0.72
C THR A 3 13.43 13.98 -1.24
N ALA A 4 14.34 13.11 -1.67
CA ALA A 4 15.60 13.51 -2.26
C ALA A 4 15.50 13.48 -3.81
N GLY A 5 14.78 14.46 -4.37
CA GLY A 5 14.71 14.69 -5.82
C GLY A 5 14.14 13.51 -6.62
N SER A 6 14.72 13.24 -7.79
CA SER A 6 14.25 12.26 -8.79
C SER A 6 14.89 10.87 -8.65
N ARG A 7 15.21 10.43 -7.44
CA ARG A 7 15.91 9.16 -7.20
C ARG A 7 15.14 8.23 -6.27
N TRP A 8 15.20 6.93 -6.57
CA TRP A 8 14.68 5.87 -5.72
C TRP A 8 15.71 5.50 -4.64
N GLY A 9 15.26 5.44 -3.39
CA GLY A 9 15.99 4.78 -2.32
C GLY A 9 15.28 3.48 -1.95
N ILE A 10 15.98 2.35 -2.03
CA ILE A 10 15.42 1.02 -1.77
C ILE A 10 16.25 0.34 -0.68
N VAL A 11 15.57 -0.22 0.32
CA VAL A 11 16.19 -1.03 1.39
C VAL A 11 15.61 -2.43 1.30
N MET A 12 16.48 -3.44 1.27
CA MET A 12 16.10 -4.85 1.23
C MET A 12 16.72 -5.59 2.42
N SER A 13 16.02 -6.58 2.96
CA SER A 13 16.49 -7.39 4.08
C SER A 13 16.31 -8.88 3.80
N ARG A 14 17.30 -9.69 4.19
CA ARG A 14 17.24 -11.16 4.06
C ARG A 14 16.12 -11.80 4.90
N ASN A 15 15.66 -11.14 5.97
CA ASN A 15 14.63 -11.66 6.87
C ASN A 15 13.40 -10.75 6.95
N ALA A 16 12.89 -10.28 5.81
CA ALA A 16 11.74 -9.36 5.76
C ALA A 16 10.39 -9.99 6.17
N GLY A 17 10.30 -11.31 6.34
CA GLY A 17 9.07 -12.01 6.76
C GLY A 17 8.10 -12.37 5.62
N PHE A 18 8.49 -12.15 4.36
CA PHE A 18 7.68 -12.43 3.17
C PHE A 18 8.22 -13.62 2.37
N SER A 19 7.33 -14.44 1.78
CA SER A 19 7.72 -15.49 0.83
C SER A 19 7.88 -14.93 -0.57
N ASP A 20 6.97 -14.03 -0.95
CA ASP A 20 6.88 -13.43 -2.27
C ASP A 20 6.57 -11.94 -2.13
N GLN A 21 7.07 -11.15 -3.07
CA GLN A 21 6.83 -9.71 -3.10
C GLN A 21 6.80 -9.21 -4.54
N VAL A 22 5.89 -8.29 -4.81
CA VAL A 22 5.75 -7.60 -6.10
C VAL A 22 5.64 -6.10 -5.88
N VAL A 23 6.05 -5.34 -6.89
CA VAL A 23 5.88 -3.88 -6.94
C VAL A 23 4.93 -3.55 -8.08
N GLU A 24 3.83 -2.89 -7.77
CA GLU A 24 2.94 -2.28 -8.76
C GLU A 24 3.31 -0.79 -8.85
N LEU A 25 3.89 -0.40 -9.98
CA LEU A 25 4.23 1.00 -10.31
C LEU A 25 3.20 1.51 -11.31
N ASP A 26 2.58 2.64 -11.01
CA ASP A 26 1.58 3.20 -11.90
C ASP A 26 1.52 4.75 -11.78
N PHE A 27 1.26 5.39 -12.92
CA PHE A 27 0.98 6.83 -13.04
C PHE A 27 -0.46 7.13 -12.59
N LEU A 28 -1.34 6.14 -12.67
CA LEU A 28 -2.69 6.12 -12.15
C LEU A 28 -2.72 5.14 -10.97
N TYR A 29 -3.73 5.21 -10.11
CA TYR A 29 -3.82 4.25 -9.01
C TYR A 29 -4.11 2.82 -9.55
N PRO A 30 -3.31 1.79 -9.21
CA PRO A 30 -3.37 0.48 -9.86
C PRO A 30 -4.47 -0.43 -9.28
N SER A 31 -5.75 -0.01 -9.34
CA SER A 31 -6.88 -0.75 -8.75
C SER A 31 -6.94 -2.21 -9.19
N GLU A 32 -6.87 -2.49 -10.50
CA GLU A 32 -6.98 -3.84 -11.05
C GLU A 32 -5.82 -4.75 -10.60
N GLY A 33 -4.61 -4.19 -10.57
CA GLY A 33 -3.42 -4.88 -10.07
C GLY A 33 -3.60 -5.29 -8.61
N ILE A 34 -4.07 -4.37 -7.76
CA ILE A 34 -4.29 -4.65 -6.33
C ILE A 34 -5.29 -5.79 -6.13
N HIS A 35 -6.45 -5.74 -6.78
CA HIS A 35 -7.48 -6.79 -6.62
C HIS A 35 -6.97 -8.15 -7.07
N ARG A 36 -6.34 -8.22 -8.25
CA ARG A 36 -5.75 -9.46 -8.76
C ARG A 36 -4.68 -10.02 -7.81
N ARG A 37 -3.93 -9.17 -7.13
CA ARG A 37 -2.89 -9.60 -6.17
C ARG A 37 -3.51 -10.06 -4.84
N TRP A 38 -4.54 -9.38 -4.35
CA TRP A 38 -5.31 -9.82 -3.17
C TRP A 38 -5.91 -11.21 -3.38
N ASP A 39 -6.46 -11.50 -4.56
CA ASP A 39 -6.98 -12.84 -4.90
C ASP A 39 -5.90 -13.93 -4.87
N ASN A 40 -4.64 -13.54 -5.10
CA ASN A 40 -3.48 -14.42 -5.05
C ASN A 40 -2.77 -14.42 -3.68
N GLY A 41 -3.41 -13.89 -2.63
CA GLY A 41 -2.90 -13.92 -1.26
C GLY A 41 -1.80 -12.90 -0.94
N TYR A 42 -1.57 -11.92 -1.81
CA TYR A 42 -0.70 -10.79 -1.51
C TYR A 42 -1.45 -9.78 -0.65
N ARG A 43 -0.72 -8.99 0.15
CA ARG A 43 -1.24 -7.84 0.90
C ARG A 43 -0.37 -6.62 0.67
N ILE A 44 -0.98 -5.43 0.64
CA ILE A 44 -0.22 -4.18 0.57
C ILE A 44 0.55 -4.04 1.88
N THR A 45 1.88 -4.00 1.78
CA THR A 45 2.77 -3.90 2.95
C THR A 45 3.53 -2.58 3.01
N CYS A 46 3.58 -1.84 1.90
CA CYS A 46 4.16 -0.52 1.85
C CYS A 46 3.58 0.25 0.66
N MET A 47 3.50 1.58 0.80
CA MET A 47 3.17 2.48 -0.28
C MET A 47 4.08 3.70 -0.27
N GLY A 48 4.41 4.18 -1.47
CA GLY A 48 5.08 5.44 -1.70
C GLY A 48 4.40 6.17 -2.85
N ALA A 49 4.36 7.49 -2.79
CA ALA A 49 3.86 8.30 -3.88
C ALA A 49 4.67 9.58 -4.02
N THR A 50 4.74 10.05 -5.26
CA THR A 50 5.21 11.38 -5.64
C THR A 50 4.04 12.18 -6.21
N TRP A 51 4.32 13.33 -6.81
CA TRP A 51 3.31 14.13 -7.52
C TRP A 51 2.91 13.56 -8.89
N ASP A 52 3.60 12.53 -9.37
CA ASP A 52 3.44 11.97 -10.71
C ASP A 52 3.27 10.45 -10.71
N GLN A 53 3.67 9.75 -9.64
CA GLN A 53 3.72 8.30 -9.59
C GLN A 53 3.31 7.76 -8.23
N ALA A 54 2.77 6.55 -8.21
CA ALA A 54 2.60 5.76 -7.01
C ALA A 54 3.29 4.40 -7.17
N ALA A 55 3.81 3.89 -6.05
CA ALA A 55 4.40 2.57 -5.93
C ALA A 55 3.75 1.84 -4.77
N LEU A 56 3.16 0.68 -5.04
CA LEU A 56 2.66 -0.23 -4.03
C LEU A 56 3.53 -1.47 -3.98
N ILE A 57 3.98 -1.82 -2.78
CA ILE A 57 4.63 -3.09 -2.52
C ILE A 57 3.58 -4.02 -1.94
N LEU A 58 3.33 -5.14 -2.63
CA LEU A 58 2.46 -6.18 -2.15
C LEU A 58 3.27 -7.43 -1.85
N SER A 59 3.02 -8.06 -0.70
CA SER A 59 3.81 -9.19 -0.22
C SER A 59 2.92 -10.32 0.28
N VAL A 60 3.39 -11.57 0.16
CA VAL A 60 2.78 -12.73 0.80
C VAL A 60 3.52 -12.99 2.12
N PRO A 61 2.87 -12.89 3.29
CA PRO A 61 3.52 -13.15 4.56
C PRO A 61 3.83 -14.64 4.74
N LYS A 62 5.03 -14.96 5.25
CA LYS A 62 5.42 -16.35 5.56
C LYS A 62 4.51 -17.02 6.60
N ARG A 63 3.83 -16.22 7.43
CA ARG A 63 2.81 -16.66 8.39
C ARG A 63 1.51 -15.98 8.03
N LYS A 64 0.50 -16.76 7.64
CA LYS A 64 -0.84 -16.24 7.33
C LYS A 64 -1.53 -15.77 8.62
N PRO A 65 -1.85 -14.48 8.76
CA PRO A 65 -2.82 -13.97 9.74
C PRO A 65 -4.20 -14.60 9.49
N GLY A 66 -5.01 -14.71 10.56
CA GLY A 66 -6.34 -15.33 10.48
C GLY A 66 -7.40 -14.46 9.80
N ASP A 67 -7.36 -13.14 10.02
CA ASP A 67 -8.20 -12.14 9.35
C ASP A 67 -7.27 -11.16 8.62
N GLU A 68 -7.39 -11.10 7.31
CA GLU A 68 -6.56 -10.25 6.45
C GLU A 68 -7.42 -9.33 5.58
N THR A 69 -8.48 -8.76 6.17
CA THR A 69 -9.25 -7.74 5.46
C THR A 69 -8.38 -6.49 5.28
N GLN A 70 -8.07 -6.15 4.02
CA GLN A 70 -7.47 -4.87 3.63
C GLN A 70 -8.42 -4.11 2.71
N GLU A 71 -8.43 -2.80 2.88
CA GLU A 71 -9.14 -1.88 2.00
C GLU A 71 -8.23 -0.70 1.65
N THR A 72 -8.59 0.00 0.58
CA THR A 72 -7.87 1.18 0.13
C THR A 72 -8.84 2.32 -0.10
N LEU A 73 -8.45 3.52 0.29
CA LEU A 73 -9.23 4.74 0.10
C LEU A 73 -8.39 5.80 -0.59
N ARG A 74 -8.98 6.46 -1.59
CA ARG A 74 -8.40 7.63 -2.26
C ARG A 74 -9.24 8.87 -1.99
N THR A 75 -8.62 9.91 -1.43
CA THR A 75 -9.24 11.20 -1.16
C THR A 75 -8.24 12.33 -1.38
N SER A 76 -8.74 13.54 -1.67
CA SER A 76 -7.92 14.75 -1.80
C SER A 76 -7.50 15.34 -0.46
N ALA A 77 -8.39 15.27 0.54
CA ALA A 77 -8.14 15.66 1.92
C ALA A 77 -7.95 14.42 2.81
N PHE A 78 -7.32 14.62 3.98
CA PHE A 78 -7.14 13.54 4.94
C PHE A 78 -8.51 13.03 5.47
N PRO A 79 -8.82 11.73 5.33
CA PRO A 79 -10.18 11.21 5.56
C PRO A 79 -10.44 10.84 7.03
N SER A 80 -10.34 11.81 7.95
CA SER A 80 -10.40 11.57 9.40
C SER A 80 -11.69 10.88 9.88
N ALA A 81 -12.84 11.19 9.27
CA ALA A 81 -14.12 10.55 9.59
C ALA A 81 -14.14 9.06 9.20
N HIS A 82 -13.65 8.74 8.00
CA HIS A 82 -13.53 7.34 7.54
C HIS A 82 -12.58 6.53 8.42
N VAL A 83 -11.43 7.12 8.79
CA VAL A 83 -10.48 6.45 9.69
C VAL A 83 -11.12 6.10 11.03
N LYS A 84 -11.89 7.03 11.61
CA LYS A 84 -12.62 6.77 12.87
C LYS A 84 -13.66 5.66 12.73
N ASP A 85 -14.43 5.64 11.64
CA ASP A 85 -15.39 4.56 11.36
C ASP A 85 -14.70 3.20 11.23
N LYS A 86 -13.53 3.15 10.58
CA LYS A 86 -12.78 1.90 10.39
C LYS A 86 -12.13 1.39 11.66
N TRP A 87 -11.63 2.27 12.52
CA TRP A 87 -11.18 1.87 13.86
C TRP A 87 -12.30 1.24 14.69
N ALA A 88 -13.54 1.76 14.61
CA ALA A 88 -14.69 1.16 15.28
C ALA A 88 -15.05 -0.25 14.77
N LYS A 89 -14.58 -0.62 13.57
CA LYS A 89 -14.74 -1.93 12.94
C LYS A 89 -13.51 -2.83 13.09
N ASN A 90 -12.56 -2.46 13.94
CA ASN A 90 -11.29 -3.16 14.15
C ASN A 90 -10.37 -3.20 12.90
N LEU A 91 -10.52 -2.26 11.97
CA LEU A 91 -9.58 -2.03 10.88
C LEU A 91 -8.63 -0.89 11.24
N TYR A 92 -7.33 -1.09 11.03
CA TYR A 92 -6.28 -0.12 11.36
C TYR A 92 -5.52 0.34 10.11
N LEU A 93 -4.85 1.48 10.22
CA LEU A 93 -4.00 2.01 9.14
C LEU A 93 -2.77 1.13 8.98
N ALA A 94 -2.63 0.46 7.84
CA ALA A 94 -1.46 -0.35 7.51
C ALA A 94 -0.39 0.44 6.74
N SER A 95 -0.80 1.41 5.93
CA SER A 95 0.09 2.28 5.18
C SER A 95 -0.63 3.56 4.78
N ILE A 96 0.13 4.65 4.60
CA ILE A 96 -0.38 5.92 4.10
C ILE A 96 0.70 6.60 3.27
N CYS A 97 0.32 7.15 2.11
CA CYS A 97 1.13 8.13 1.41
C CYS A 97 0.23 9.24 0.87
N TYR A 98 0.79 10.44 0.75
CA TYR A 98 0.15 11.56 0.11
C TYR A 98 0.94 11.92 -1.14
N GLY A 99 0.24 12.02 -2.26
CA GLY A 99 0.79 12.26 -3.58
C GLY A 99 -0.36 12.38 -4.57
N ARG A 100 -0.07 12.74 -5.82
CA ARG A 100 -1.11 12.85 -6.83
C ARG A 100 -1.42 11.46 -7.35
N THR A 101 -2.45 10.83 -6.81
CA THR A 101 -2.89 9.50 -7.27
C THR A 101 -3.90 9.57 -8.41
N VAL A 102 -4.43 10.77 -8.72
CA VAL A 102 -5.07 11.21 -9.98
C VAL A 102 -5.40 12.72 -9.91
N SER A 103 -5.58 13.37 -11.07
CA SER A 103 -6.20 14.71 -11.22
C SER A 103 -7.71 14.67 -11.00
#